data_AF-A0A7S4LI64-F1
#
_entry.id   AF-A0A7S4LI64-F1
#
_cell.length_a   1.000
_cell.length_b   1.000
_cell.length_c   1.000
_cell.angle_alpha   90.00
_cell.angle_beta   90.00
_cell.angle_gamma   90.00
#
_symmetry.space_group_name_H-M   'P 1'
#
loop_
_entity.id
_entity.type
_entity.pdbx_description
1 polymer ?
#
loop_
_entity_poly.entity_id
_entity_poly.type
_entity_poly.pdbx_seq_one_letter_code
_entity_poly.pdbx_strand_id
1 'polypeptide(L)'
;PTRQGLRALFDFAFFLVIVVIILNIVFGIIIDTFAELRDEKQFIEKDNKKSCLICGQSANFFDRYVPGGFSAHVKNTHNMWQYLYFLVYLDQKSIDEYTGQESYVATKLQRHDVSFFPLNKSMDAEGQVPAALQPKSKEERPEPEVTVARTEPATAELMRTASSPHIDLSGGP
;
A
#
# COMPACT_ATOMS: atom_id res chain seq x y z
N PRO A 1 7.03 -24.67 64.60
CA PRO A 1 7.89 -23.91 63.65
C PRO A 1 7.98 -24.53 62.22
N THR A 2 8.06 -25.86 62.08
CA THR A 2 8.34 -26.54 60.79
C THR A 2 7.17 -26.56 59.79
N ARG A 3 5.91 -26.59 60.26
CA ARG A 3 4.72 -26.57 59.36
C ARG A 3 4.46 -25.23 58.66
N GLN A 4 4.88 -24.11 59.26
CA GLN A 4 4.69 -22.79 58.68
C GLN A 4 5.66 -22.54 57.52
N GLY A 5 6.90 -23.00 57.64
CA GLY A 5 7.90 -22.91 56.56
C GLY A 5 7.53 -23.74 55.33
N LEU A 6 6.95 -24.94 55.51
CA LEU A 6 6.52 -25.76 54.37
C LEU A 6 5.37 -25.11 53.59
N ARG A 7 4.43 -24.47 54.28
CA ARG A 7 3.34 -23.72 53.64
C ARG A 7 3.87 -22.49 52.90
N ALA A 8 4.76 -21.71 53.53
CA ALA A 8 5.39 -20.56 52.90
C ALA A 8 6.23 -20.95 51.66
N LEU A 9 6.95 -22.08 51.72
CA LEU A 9 7.71 -22.60 50.59
C LEU A 9 6.79 -23.08 49.46
N PHE A 10 5.68 -23.73 49.80
CA PHE A 10 4.67 -24.15 48.82
C PHE A 10 4.02 -22.94 48.14
N ASP A 11 3.63 -21.93 48.91
CA ASP A 11 3.04 -20.70 48.40
C ASP A 11 4.05 -19.92 47.51
N PHE A 12 5.33 -19.87 47.90
CA PHE A 12 6.40 -19.26 47.11
C PHE A 12 6.70 -20.03 45.81
N ALA A 13 6.79 -21.37 45.88
CA ALA A 13 7.01 -22.20 44.71
C ALA A 13 5.84 -22.13 43.74
N PHE A 14 4.60 -22.14 44.25
CA PHE A 14 3.38 -21.96 43.47
C PHE A 14 3.34 -20.60 42.78
N PHE A 15 3.63 -19.53 43.52
CA PHE A 15 3.73 -18.18 42.95
C PHE A 15 4.81 -18.10 41.87
N LEU A 16 6.00 -18.63 42.14
CA LEU A 16 7.11 -18.61 41.19
C LEU A 16 6.76 -19.38 39.91
N VAL A 17 6.24 -20.60 40.04
CA VAL A 17 5.89 -21.45 38.89
C VAL A 17 4.80 -20.79 38.05
N ILE A 18 3.73 -20.29 38.67
CA ILE A 18 2.62 -19.67 37.93
C ILE A 18 3.05 -18.36 37.29
N VAL A 19 3.76 -17.49 38.00
CA VAL A 19 4.20 -16.20 37.47
C VAL A 19 5.20 -16.41 36.33
N VAL A 20 6.17 -17.32 36.49
CA VAL A 20 7.12 -17.61 35.42
C VAL A 20 6.42 -18.20 34.19
N ILE A 21 5.45 -19.11 34.37
CA ILE A 21 4.68 -19.66 33.25
C ILE A 21 3.87 -18.56 32.55
N ILE A 22 3.11 -17.75 33.30
CA ILE A 22 2.27 -16.70 32.71
C ILE A 22 3.13 -15.65 32.00
N LEU A 23 4.23 -15.19 32.61
CA LEU A 23 5.13 -14.23 31.99
C LEU A 23 5.74 -14.78 30.71
N ASN A 24 6.19 -16.04 30.70
CA ASN A 24 6.75 -16.66 29.51
C ASN A 24 5.71 -16.88 28.41
N ILE A 25 4.44 -17.16 28.75
CA ILE A 25 3.35 -17.25 27.77
C ILE A 25 3.08 -15.87 27.16
N VAL A 26 2.96 -14.83 27.99
CA VAL A 26 2.74 -13.45 27.51
C VAL A 26 3.89 -13.02 26.62
N PHE A 27 5.14 -13.21 27.03
CA PHE A 27 6.30 -12.92 26.18
C PHE A 27 6.29 -13.75 24.89
N GLY A 28 5.88 -15.01 24.96
CA GLY A 28 5.72 -15.87 23.78
C GLY A 28 4.77 -15.26 22.75
N ILE A 29 3.56 -14.86 23.17
CA ILE A 29 2.55 -14.24 22.29
C ILE A 29 3.06 -12.92 21.70
N ILE A 30 3.72 -12.10 22.51
CA ILE A 30 4.26 -10.82 22.05
C ILE A 30 5.37 -11.04 21.01
N ILE A 31 6.28 -12.00 21.23
CA ILE A 31 7.35 -12.31 20.27
C ILE A 31 6.77 -12.87 18.96
N ASP A 32 5.77 -13.75 19.05
CA ASP A 32 5.12 -14.35 17.89
C ASP A 32 4.43 -13.30 17.01
N THR A 33 3.64 -12.41 17.62
CA THR A 33 2.98 -11.31 16.90
C THR A 33 3.98 -10.32 16.27
N PHE A 34 5.08 -9.99 16.97
CA PHE A 34 6.13 -9.15 16.37
C PHE A 34 6.88 -9.85 15.23
N ALA A 35 7.05 -11.16 15.31
CA ALA A 35 7.65 -11.94 14.23
C ALA A 35 6.76 -11.91 12.98
N GLU A 36 5.45 -12.12 13.15
CA GLU A 36 4.48 -12.05 12.06
C GLU A 36 4.46 -10.67 11.39
N LEU A 37 4.37 -9.58 12.16
CA LEU A 37 4.41 -8.21 11.63
C LEU A 37 5.69 -7.91 10.85
N ARG A 38 6.83 -8.48 11.29
CA ARG A 38 8.10 -8.34 10.59
C ARG A 38 8.09 -9.09 9.27
N ASP A 39 7.57 -10.30 9.26
CA ASP A 39 7.50 -11.13 8.06
C ASP A 39 6.57 -10.52 7.02
N GLU A 40 5.42 -9.97 7.44
CA GLU A 40 4.52 -9.22 6.57
C GLU A 40 5.21 -7.99 5.96
N LYS A 41 5.90 -7.19 6.78
CA LYS A 41 6.67 -6.04 6.29
C LYS A 41 7.72 -6.48 5.25
N GLN A 42 8.46 -7.55 5.52
CA GLN A 42 9.45 -8.08 4.60
C GLN A 42 8.83 -8.60 3.30
N PHE A 43 7.65 -9.20 3.38
CA PHE A 43 6.91 -9.65 2.21
C PHE A 43 6.55 -8.48 1.31
N ILE A 44 5.98 -7.41 1.87
CA ILE A 44 5.62 -6.18 1.15
C ILE A 44 6.86 -5.53 0.51
N GLU A 45 7.96 -5.42 1.25
CA GLU A 45 9.20 -4.84 0.73
C GLU A 45 9.82 -5.68 -0.39
N LYS A 46 9.74 -7.01 -0.30
CA LYS A 46 10.20 -7.91 -1.37
C LYS A 46 9.33 -7.75 -2.60
N ASP A 47 8.01 -7.65 -2.44
CA ASP A 47 7.10 -7.54 -3.58
C ASP A 47 7.26 -6.22 -4.34
N ASN A 48 7.44 -5.11 -3.62
CA ASN A 48 7.77 -3.80 -4.20
C ASN A 48 9.07 -3.80 -5.04
N LYS A 49 9.96 -4.77 -4.81
CA LYS A 49 11.21 -4.93 -5.58
C LYS A 49 11.09 -5.87 -6.78
N LYS A 50 9.99 -6.61 -6.93
CA LYS A 50 9.82 -7.58 -8.04
C LYS A 50 9.28 -6.94 -9.30
N SER A 51 8.47 -5.90 -9.20
CA SER A 51 7.85 -5.22 -10.33
C SER A 51 7.60 -3.76 -10.04
N CYS A 52 7.56 -2.93 -11.08
CA CYS A 52 7.25 -1.51 -10.94
C CYS A 52 5.76 -1.31 -10.63
N LEU A 53 5.44 -0.48 -9.65
CA LEU A 53 4.04 -0.17 -9.26
C LEU A 53 3.25 0.51 -10.38
N ILE A 54 3.91 1.36 -11.18
CA ILE A 54 3.24 2.20 -12.18
C ILE A 54 2.95 1.43 -13.48
N CYS A 55 3.93 0.69 -14.00
CA CYS A 55 3.78 -0.03 -15.26
C CYS A 55 3.62 -1.54 -15.15
N GLY A 56 3.82 -2.13 -13.97
CA GLY A 56 3.66 -3.57 -13.72
C GLY A 56 4.81 -4.46 -14.23
N GLN A 57 5.81 -3.89 -14.92
CA GLN A 57 6.92 -4.63 -15.50
C GLN A 57 7.87 -5.18 -14.43
N SER A 58 8.38 -6.39 -14.65
CA SER A 58 9.27 -7.07 -13.69
C SER A 58 10.64 -6.40 -13.57
N ALA A 59 11.23 -6.40 -12.38
CA ALA A 59 12.59 -5.89 -12.14
C ALA A 59 13.64 -6.60 -13.00
N ASN A 60 13.49 -7.92 -13.17
CA ASN A 60 14.38 -8.74 -14.02
C ASN A 60 14.43 -8.25 -15.47
N PHE A 61 13.33 -7.70 -15.99
CA PHE A 61 13.29 -7.15 -17.34
C PHE A 61 14.15 -5.89 -17.43
N PHE A 62 14.02 -4.98 -16.46
CA PHE A 62 14.80 -3.75 -16.44
C PHE A 62 16.29 -4.03 -16.22
N ASP A 63 16.64 -4.92 -15.29
CA ASP A 63 18.04 -5.26 -15.01
C ASP A 63 18.75 -5.93 -16.21
N ARG A 64 17.99 -6.54 -17.13
CA ARG A 64 18.53 -7.19 -18.34
C ARG A 64 18.62 -6.27 -19.55
N TYR A 65 17.61 -5.45 -19.76
CA TYR A 65 17.44 -4.73 -21.03
C TYR A 65 17.62 -3.21 -20.90
N VAL A 66 17.49 -2.66 -19.69
CA VAL A 66 17.48 -1.20 -19.47
C VAL A 66 18.75 -0.72 -18.76
N PRO A 67 19.48 0.28 -19.31
CA PRO A 67 20.66 0.81 -18.66
C PRO A 67 20.29 1.49 -17.34
N GLY A 68 21.02 1.13 -16.27
CA GLY A 68 20.71 1.59 -14.90
C GLY A 68 19.75 0.68 -14.12
N GLY A 69 19.14 -0.32 -14.78
CA GLY A 69 18.33 -1.35 -14.15
C GLY A 69 17.06 -0.86 -13.48
N PHE A 70 16.46 -1.71 -12.66
CA PHE A 70 15.18 -1.45 -12.02
C PHE A 70 15.20 -0.27 -11.05
N SER A 71 16.31 -0.08 -10.32
CA SER A 71 16.44 1.02 -9.35
C SER A 71 16.38 2.39 -10.01
N ALA A 72 17.07 2.56 -11.15
CA ALA A 72 17.02 3.81 -11.91
C ALA A 72 15.63 4.07 -12.48
N HIS A 73 14.97 3.01 -13.00
CA HIS A 73 13.61 3.09 -13.52
C HIS A 73 12.62 3.63 -12.48
N VAL A 74 12.56 3.03 -11.28
CA VAL A 74 11.64 3.47 -10.22
C VAL A 74 11.98 4.86 -9.70
N LYS A 75 13.27 5.21 -9.62
CA LYS A 75 13.69 6.50 -9.05
C LYS A 75 13.45 7.68 -9.99
N ASN A 76 13.75 7.51 -11.27
CA ASN A 76 13.83 8.60 -12.25
C ASN A 76 12.67 8.63 -13.25
N THR A 77 12.10 7.46 -13.59
CA THR A 77 11.03 7.34 -14.59
C THR A 77 9.67 7.17 -13.92
N HIS A 78 9.56 6.19 -13.02
CA HIS A 78 8.30 5.79 -12.37
C HIS A 78 8.35 5.98 -10.85
N ASN A 79 8.60 7.22 -10.42
CA ASN A 79 8.61 7.57 -9.01
C ASN A 79 7.18 7.72 -8.47
N MET A 80 6.73 6.76 -7.66
CA MET A 80 5.38 6.74 -7.09
C MET A 80 4.96 8.06 -6.43
N TRP A 81 5.87 8.72 -5.71
CA TRP A 81 5.56 9.96 -4.99
C TRP A 81 5.30 11.13 -5.92
N GLN A 82 5.96 11.17 -7.08
CA GLN A 82 5.70 12.22 -8.08
C GLN A 82 4.31 12.07 -8.70
N TYR A 83 3.84 10.83 -8.91
CA TYR A 83 2.46 10.57 -9.35
C TYR A 83 1.46 11.03 -8.29
N LEU A 84 1.68 10.68 -7.01
CA LEU A 84 0.80 11.13 -5.93
C LEU A 84 0.78 12.66 -5.81
N TYR A 85 1.95 13.29 -5.87
CA TYR A 85 2.07 14.75 -5.86
C TYR A 85 1.27 15.37 -7.01
N PHE A 86 1.37 14.82 -8.22
CA PHE A 86 0.63 15.31 -9.37
C PHE A 86 -0.90 15.21 -9.19
N LEU A 87 -1.40 14.12 -8.60
CA LEU A 87 -2.83 13.98 -8.32
C LEU A 87 -3.32 15.04 -7.32
N VAL A 88 -2.58 15.25 -6.22
CA VAL A 88 -2.91 16.29 -5.24
C VAL A 88 -2.77 17.69 -5.84
N TYR A 89 -1.78 17.89 -6.71
CA TYR A 89 -1.57 19.15 -7.43
C TYR A 89 -2.75 19.49 -8.33
N LEU A 90 -3.29 18.51 -9.06
CA LEU A 90 -4.50 18.72 -9.87
C LEU A 90 -5.69 19.09 -8.99
N ASP A 91 -5.89 18.42 -7.86
CA ASP A 91 -7.00 18.71 -6.93
C ASP A 91 -6.97 20.14 -6.37
N GLN A 92 -5.77 20.68 -6.13
CA GLN A 92 -5.60 22.03 -5.57
C GLN A 92 -5.57 23.15 -6.62
N LYS A 93 -5.20 22.85 -7.86
CA LYS A 93 -5.06 23.84 -8.93
C LYS A 93 -6.41 24.17 -9.56
N SER A 94 -6.59 25.43 -9.95
CA SER A 94 -7.82 25.86 -10.63
C SER A 94 -7.95 25.25 -12.03
N ILE A 95 -9.17 24.87 -12.41
CA ILE A 95 -9.46 24.17 -13.68
C ILE A 95 -9.09 25.03 -14.89
N ASP A 96 -9.28 26.35 -14.79
CA ASP A 96 -9.00 27.29 -15.89
C ASP A 96 -7.50 27.44 -16.19
N GLU A 97 -6.64 27.07 -15.24
CA GLU A 97 -5.17 27.11 -15.37
C GLU A 97 -4.58 25.77 -15.80
N TYR A 98 -5.42 24.75 -16.04
CA TYR A 98 -4.93 23.46 -16.50
C TYR A 98 -4.34 23.56 -17.91
N THR A 99 -3.19 22.94 -18.08
CA THR A 99 -2.64 22.65 -19.41
C THR A 99 -3.46 21.57 -20.10
N GLY A 100 -3.33 21.42 -21.43
CA GLY A 100 -4.09 20.40 -22.17
C GLY A 100 -3.88 18.96 -21.67
N GLN A 101 -2.67 18.63 -21.19
CA GLN A 101 -2.38 17.31 -20.63
C GLN A 101 -2.98 17.13 -19.23
N GLU A 102 -2.96 18.18 -18.41
CA GLU A 102 -3.59 18.19 -17.08
C GLU A 102 -5.11 18.02 -17.20
N SER A 103 -5.75 18.76 -18.11
CA SER A 103 -7.19 18.62 -18.38
C SER A 103 -7.58 17.22 -18.86
N TYR A 104 -6.73 16.58 -19.65
CA TYR A 104 -6.94 15.18 -20.07
C TYR A 104 -6.95 14.23 -18.86
N VAL A 105 -5.95 14.34 -17.98
CA VAL A 105 -5.87 13.48 -16.78
C VAL A 105 -6.99 13.80 -15.80
N ALA A 106 -7.31 15.07 -15.56
CA ALA A 106 -8.39 15.48 -14.67
C ALA A 106 -9.76 14.95 -15.15
N THR A 107 -10.04 15.01 -16.45
CA THR A 107 -11.27 14.45 -17.04
C THR A 107 -11.35 12.94 -16.87
N LYS A 108 -10.22 12.24 -17.03
CA LYS A 108 -10.13 10.79 -16.80
C LYS A 108 -10.37 10.44 -15.34
N LEU A 109 -9.78 11.20 -14.41
CA LEU A 109 -9.94 11.00 -12.98
C LEU A 109 -11.39 11.21 -12.52
N GLN A 110 -12.07 12.25 -13.03
CA GLN A 110 -13.50 12.50 -12.76
C GLN A 110 -14.41 11.35 -13.23
N ARG A 111 -13.98 10.61 -14.26
CA ARG A 111 -14.68 9.43 -14.80
C ARG A 111 -14.25 8.12 -14.14
N HIS A 112 -13.40 8.18 -13.10
CA HIS A 112 -12.78 7.01 -12.47
C HIS A 112 -12.03 6.12 -13.48
N ASP A 113 -11.48 6.72 -14.54
CA ASP A 113 -10.74 6.02 -15.58
C ASP A 113 -9.22 6.17 -15.37
N VAL A 114 -8.56 5.05 -15.07
CA VAL A 114 -7.12 4.99 -14.80
C VAL A 114 -6.29 4.69 -16.06
N SER A 115 -6.87 4.74 -17.26
CA SER A 115 -6.19 4.42 -18.52
C SER A 115 -5.01 5.34 -18.85
N PHE A 116 -4.83 6.44 -18.13
CA PHE A 116 -3.70 7.37 -18.34
C PHE A 116 -2.39 6.85 -17.76
N PHE A 117 -2.42 5.85 -16.85
CA PHE A 117 -1.20 5.22 -16.35
C PHE A 117 -0.51 4.39 -17.46
N PRO A 118 0.83 4.42 -17.55
CA PRO A 118 1.58 3.72 -18.59
C PRO A 118 1.73 2.22 -18.27
N LEU A 119 0.65 1.45 -18.45
CA LEU A 119 0.68 0.00 -18.24
C LEU A 119 1.59 -0.69 -19.27
N ASN A 120 2.50 -1.53 -18.79
CA ASN A 120 3.49 -2.29 -19.58
C ASN A 120 4.39 -1.45 -20.50
N LYS A 121 4.49 -0.14 -20.25
CA LYS A 121 5.24 0.80 -21.10
C LYS A 121 6.04 1.76 -20.23
N SER A 122 7.20 2.18 -20.73
CA SER A 122 8.00 3.23 -20.11
C SER A 122 9.00 3.80 -21.10
N MET A 123 9.27 5.11 -21.02
CA MET A 123 10.16 5.81 -21.95
C MET A 123 11.58 5.24 -21.96
N ASP A 124 12.06 4.77 -20.81
CA ASP A 124 13.38 4.18 -20.64
C ASP A 124 13.48 2.76 -21.19
N ALA A 125 12.36 2.06 -21.44
CA ALA A 125 12.35 0.73 -22.07
C ALA A 125 12.02 0.79 -23.58
N GLU A 126 11.57 1.94 -24.08
CA GLU A 126 11.26 2.13 -25.49
C GLU A 126 12.52 1.99 -26.36
N GLY A 127 12.45 1.14 -27.38
CA GLY A 127 13.55 0.90 -28.32
C GLY A 127 14.66 -0.03 -27.83
N GLN A 128 14.66 -0.44 -26.55
CA GLN A 128 15.70 -1.33 -25.99
C GLN A 128 15.31 -2.81 -26.06
N VAL A 129 14.03 -3.10 -26.28
CA VAL A 129 13.48 -4.45 -26.19
C VAL A 129 13.05 -4.93 -27.58
N PRO A 130 13.49 -6.13 -28.02
CA PRO A 130 13.01 -6.74 -29.25
C PRO A 130 11.48 -6.87 -29.20
N ALA A 131 10.78 -6.48 -30.27
CA ALA A 131 9.31 -6.47 -30.33
C ALA A 131 8.65 -7.81 -29.96
N ALA A 132 9.37 -8.93 -30.12
CA ALA A 132 8.92 -10.27 -29.77
C ALA A 132 8.83 -10.57 -28.26
N LEU A 133 9.51 -9.79 -27.41
CA LEU A 133 9.59 -10.02 -25.96
C LEU A 133 8.76 -9.03 -25.14
N GLN A 134 8.04 -8.12 -25.79
CA GLN A 134 7.13 -7.22 -25.10
C GLN A 134 6.02 -8.05 -24.43
N PRO A 135 5.74 -7.84 -23.13
CA PRO A 135 4.75 -8.63 -22.44
C PRO A 135 3.38 -8.43 -23.08
N LYS A 136 2.77 -9.54 -23.49
CA LYS A 136 1.42 -9.54 -24.06
C LYS A 136 0.45 -9.02 -22.99
N SER A 137 -0.37 -8.06 -23.40
CA SER A 137 -1.28 -7.25 -22.58
C SER A 137 -2.45 -8.00 -21.92
N LYS A 138 -2.38 -9.32 -21.75
CA LYS A 138 -3.47 -10.14 -21.21
C LYS A 138 -2.93 -11.32 -20.42
N GLU A 139 -2.50 -11.06 -19.20
CA GLU A 139 -2.63 -12.02 -18.12
C GLU A 139 -3.28 -11.24 -16.98
N GLU A 140 -4.56 -11.49 -16.76
CA GLU A 140 -5.27 -10.97 -15.59
C GLU A 140 -4.54 -11.56 -14.39
N ARG A 141 -3.72 -10.73 -13.71
CA ARG A 141 -3.17 -11.11 -12.41
C ARG A 141 -4.42 -11.46 -11.57
N PRO A 142 -4.58 -12.70 -11.06
CA PRO A 142 -5.62 -12.94 -10.08
C PRO A 142 -5.41 -11.89 -9.01
N GLU A 143 -6.43 -11.06 -8.76
CA GLU A 143 -6.36 -10.04 -7.73
C GLU A 143 -5.72 -10.72 -6.51
N PRO A 144 -4.65 -10.15 -5.92
CA PRO A 144 -4.25 -10.64 -4.62
C PRO A 144 -5.52 -10.57 -3.80
N GLU A 145 -5.97 -11.71 -3.28
CA GLU A 145 -6.99 -11.75 -2.25
C GLU A 145 -6.35 -11.04 -1.06
N VAL A 146 -6.34 -9.71 -1.11
CA VAL A 146 -6.05 -8.88 0.03
C VAL A 146 -7.30 -9.07 0.86
N THR A 147 -7.28 -10.10 1.70
CA THR A 147 -8.11 -10.14 2.90
C THR A 147 -7.63 -8.99 3.77
N VAL A 148 -7.95 -7.76 3.36
CA VAL A 148 -8.05 -6.64 4.29
C VAL A 148 -9.13 -7.12 5.23
N ALA A 149 -8.74 -7.55 6.42
CA ALA A 149 -9.68 -7.68 7.52
C ALA A 149 -10.30 -6.29 7.69
N ARG A 150 -11.44 -6.08 7.02
CA ARG A 150 -12.24 -4.87 7.09
C ARG A 150 -12.88 -4.88 8.47
N THR A 151 -12.13 -4.49 9.49
CA THR A 151 -12.74 -3.85 10.64
C THR A 151 -13.15 -2.48 10.16
N GLU A 152 -14.43 -2.31 9.82
CA GLU A 152 -14.99 -0.98 9.60
C GLU A 152 -14.76 -0.15 10.88
N PRO A 153 -14.05 0.98 10.83
CA PRO A 153 -14.17 1.92 11.92
C PRO A 153 -15.52 2.63 11.71
N ALA A 154 -16.36 2.57 12.73
CA ALA A 154 -17.69 3.21 12.80
C ALA A 154 -17.69 4.74 12.59
N THR A 155 -16.58 5.32 12.15
CA THR A 155 -16.38 6.76 11.92
C THR A 155 -16.66 7.20 10.49
N ALA A 156 -16.71 6.30 9.50
CA ALA A 156 -16.96 6.67 8.10
C ALA A 156 -18.44 7.04 7.81
N GLU A 157 -19.38 6.55 8.61
CA GLU A 157 -20.81 6.85 8.46
C GLU A 157 -21.17 8.25 8.97
N LEU A 158 -20.38 8.79 9.91
CA LEU A 158 -20.54 10.13 10.48
C LEU A 158 -20.08 11.26 9.55
N MET A 159 -19.25 10.98 8.54
CA MET A 159 -18.80 11.98 7.56
C MET A 159 -19.70 12.08 6.32
N ARG A 160 -20.51 11.05 6.01
CA ARG A 160 -21.48 11.11 4.90
C ARG A 160 -22.70 11.98 5.19
N THR A 161 -22.99 12.25 6.45
CA THR A 161 -24.14 13.08 6.86
C THR A 161 -23.82 14.57 6.97
N ALA A 162 -22.56 14.99 6.74
CA ALA A 162 -22.10 16.36 6.97
C ALA A 162 -21.78 17.18 5.71
N SER A 163 -22.08 16.66 4.51
CA SER A 163 -21.86 17.39 3.24
C SER A 163 -23.15 17.49 2.42
N SER A 164 -23.97 18.49 2.74
CA SER A 164 -24.92 19.09 1.79
C SER A 164 -25.34 20.48 2.27
N PRO A 165 -24.80 21.56 1.70
CA PRO A 165 -25.55 22.77 1.50
C PRO A 165 -26.19 22.73 0.12
N HIS A 166 -27.51 22.60 0.09
CA HIS A 166 -28.32 22.93 -1.08
C HIS A 166 -28.04 24.39 -1.49
N ILE A 167 -27.51 24.60 -2.70
CA ILE A 167 -27.56 25.90 -3.37
C ILE A 167 -28.79 25.83 -4.29
N ASP A 168 -29.86 26.49 -3.86
CA ASP A 168 -31.09 26.67 -4.61
C ASP A 168 -30.92 27.86 -5.56
N LEU A 169 -30.79 27.59 -6.86
CA LEU A 169 -30.81 28.60 -7.92
C LEU A 169 -32.19 28.55 -8.60
N SER A 170 -33.18 29.19 -7.98
CA SER A 170 -34.36 29.65 -8.69
C SER A 170 -34.85 30.98 -8.11
N GLY A 171 -34.74 32.04 -8.91
CA GLY A 171 -35.13 33.39 -8.50
C GLY A 171 -34.79 34.45 -9.54
N GLY A 172 -35.48 34.41 -10.68
CA GLY A 172 -35.59 35.56 -11.59
C GLY A 172 -36.62 36.57 -11.06
N PRO A 173 -36.50 37.83 -11.47
CA PRO A 173 -37.42 38.36 -12.49
C PRO A 173 -36.76 38.59 -13.85
#